data_AF-A0A421JI12-F1
#
_entry.id   AF-A0A421JI12-F1
#
_cell.length_a   1.000
_cell.length_b   1.000
_cell.length_c   1.000
_cell.angle_alpha   90.00
_cell.angle_beta   90.00
_cell.angle_gamma   90.00
#
_symmetry.space_group_name_H-M   'P 1'
#
loop_
_entity.id
_entity.type
_entity.pdbx_description
1 polymer ?
#
loop_
_entity_poly.entity_id
_entity_poly.type
_entity_poly.pdbx_seq_one_letter_code
_entity_poly.pdbx_strand_id
1 'polypeptide(L)'
;MPPKQRTKSVSKPNQKTPEPNRRVSSRISERAATDTEDTPKKKPNSGELIELVNDLANTKQDEVFTKYQTKIQTQLENDHLLIQNLQLDLRKKNETIDKLVEEISRLKQSQTNEPEQIKFESPIRTKHTPMNSLSKELENITISLDMIELLAGVRVVNFQEDEEMLYFDVKQSSPPLYITYQLIISKEFEVKAKVHYIPTFLDVLANEFDHGDDEVEIIENARVLQRILPDYFLDKIEFSIDTLNQFYSKLARALNKKK
;
A
#
# COMPACT_ATOMS: atom_id res chain seq x y z
N MET A 1 27.64 -27.50 40.90
CA MET A 1 26.19 -27.24 41.09
C MET A 1 25.64 -26.62 39.80
N PRO A 2 24.51 -27.10 39.28
CA PRO A 2 24.00 -26.77 37.94
C PRO A 2 22.98 -25.62 37.99
N PRO A 3 22.71 -24.92 36.88
CA PRO A 3 21.44 -24.23 36.68
C PRO A 3 20.47 -25.08 35.85
N LYS A 4 19.23 -25.05 36.31
CA LYS A 4 18.08 -25.86 35.90
C LYS A 4 17.54 -25.46 34.53
N GLN A 5 17.14 -26.47 33.78
CA GLN A 5 16.27 -26.43 32.62
C GLN A 5 14.90 -25.82 32.99
N ARG A 6 14.30 -25.05 32.08
CA ARG A 6 12.89 -24.67 32.16
C ARG A 6 12.24 -24.79 30.78
N THR A 7 11.35 -25.76 30.69
CA THR A 7 10.48 -26.09 29.56
C THR A 7 9.43 -24.98 29.36
N LYS A 8 9.11 -24.66 28.09
CA LYS A 8 7.90 -23.91 27.72
C LYS A 8 7.00 -24.81 26.89
N SER A 9 5.77 -24.90 27.38
CA SER A 9 4.65 -25.69 26.91
C SER A 9 3.98 -25.08 25.67
N VAL A 10 3.58 -25.98 24.78
CA VAL A 10 2.73 -25.77 23.61
C VAL A 10 1.30 -25.45 24.06
N SER A 11 0.67 -24.44 23.45
CA SER A 11 -0.78 -24.24 23.50
C SER A 11 -1.31 -23.90 22.10
N LYS A 12 -2.37 -24.61 21.72
CA LYS A 12 -3.03 -24.60 20.40
C LYS A 12 -4.00 -23.40 20.27
N PRO A 13 -4.31 -22.96 19.03
CA PRO A 13 -5.20 -21.84 18.76
C PRO A 13 -6.70 -22.23 18.84
N ASN A 14 -7.47 -21.22 19.26
CA ASN A 14 -8.90 -21.21 19.54
C ASN A 14 -9.70 -20.93 18.25
N GLN A 15 -10.54 -21.87 17.80
CA GLN A 15 -11.46 -21.67 16.67
C GLN A 15 -12.80 -21.12 17.16
N LYS A 16 -13.16 -19.93 16.70
CA LYS A 16 -14.49 -19.32 16.83
C LYS A 16 -15.46 -19.95 15.83
N THR A 17 -16.54 -20.53 16.34
CA THR A 17 -17.78 -20.85 15.63
C THR A 17 -18.69 -19.61 15.56
N PRO A 18 -19.42 -19.37 14.46
CA PRO A 18 -20.58 -18.50 14.44
C PRO A 18 -21.91 -19.28 14.52
N GLU A 19 -22.84 -18.74 15.31
CA GLU A 19 -24.23 -19.16 15.49
C GLU A 19 -25.10 -18.97 14.23
N PRO A 20 -26.17 -19.75 14.03
CA PRO A 20 -27.18 -19.48 13.02
C PRO A 20 -28.33 -18.62 13.57
N ASN A 21 -28.66 -17.61 12.77
CA ASN A 21 -29.62 -16.55 13.02
C ASN A 21 -31.07 -17.03 12.84
N ARG A 22 -31.92 -16.76 13.85
CA ARG A 22 -33.39 -16.88 13.79
C ARG A 22 -33.97 -15.75 12.93
N ARG A 23 -34.78 -16.06 11.92
CA ARG A 23 -35.87 -15.18 11.47
C ARG A 23 -37.13 -15.95 11.11
N VAL A 24 -38.21 -15.50 11.73
CA VAL A 24 -39.61 -15.89 11.55
C VAL A 24 -40.28 -14.86 10.62
N SER A 25 -41.10 -15.32 9.68
CA SER A 25 -42.32 -14.63 9.14
C SER A 25 -42.98 -15.60 8.15
N SER A 26 -44.17 -16.17 8.40
CA SER A 26 -45.53 -15.62 8.18
C SER A 26 -45.75 -15.18 6.71
N ARG A 27 -46.84 -15.50 5.96
CA ARG A 27 -48.20 -15.93 6.28
C ARG A 27 -48.97 -16.21 4.94
N ILE A 28 -50.07 -16.99 5.02
CA ILE A 28 -51.30 -16.99 4.16
C ILE A 28 -51.36 -17.91 2.92
N SER A 29 -52.27 -18.92 2.93
CA SER A 29 -53.61 -18.79 2.34
C SER A 29 -54.49 -20.03 2.59
N GLU A 30 -55.70 -19.78 3.08
CA GLU A 30 -56.80 -20.71 3.31
C GLU A 30 -57.58 -21.07 2.03
N ARG A 31 -58.26 -22.24 2.10
CA ARG A 31 -59.51 -22.71 1.44
C ARG A 31 -59.27 -24.12 0.86
N ALA A 32 -60.13 -25.12 1.03
CA ALA A 32 -61.54 -25.16 1.42
C ALA A 32 -61.87 -26.48 2.16
N ALA A 33 -62.92 -26.42 2.96
CA ALA A 33 -63.57 -27.58 3.58
C ALA A 33 -64.60 -28.21 2.62
N THR A 34 -64.65 -29.54 2.61
CA THR A 34 -65.87 -30.33 2.34
C THR A 34 -65.75 -31.64 3.13
N ASP A 35 -66.55 -31.76 4.18
CA ASP A 35 -66.87 -33.02 4.85
C ASP A 35 -67.84 -33.83 3.99
N THR A 36 -67.58 -35.12 3.78
CA THR A 36 -68.63 -36.14 3.68
C THR A 36 -68.06 -37.49 4.11
N GLU A 37 -68.90 -38.22 4.83
CA GLU A 37 -68.64 -39.36 5.70
C GLU A 37 -68.17 -40.66 5.02
N ASP A 38 -67.56 -41.51 5.87
CA ASP A 38 -67.57 -42.97 5.85
C ASP A 38 -67.13 -43.72 4.59
N THR A 39 -65.92 -44.30 4.65
CA THR A 39 -65.62 -45.68 4.21
C THR A 39 -64.27 -46.14 4.78
N PRO A 40 -64.04 -47.46 4.93
CA PRO A 40 -63.31 -48.02 6.07
C PRO A 40 -61.80 -47.90 5.93
N LYS A 41 -61.14 -47.74 7.09
CA LYS A 41 -59.68 -47.78 7.31
C LYS A 41 -59.03 -48.99 6.59
N LYS A 42 -58.59 -48.82 5.35
CA LYS A 42 -57.49 -49.60 4.79
C LYS A 42 -56.22 -49.05 5.44
N LYS A 43 -55.62 -49.86 6.33
CA LYS A 43 -54.29 -49.56 6.88
C LYS A 43 -53.36 -49.20 5.72
N PRO A 44 -52.68 -48.04 5.72
CA PRO A 44 -51.71 -47.76 4.68
C PRO A 44 -50.66 -48.86 4.77
N ASN A 45 -50.44 -49.52 3.64
CA ASN A 45 -49.49 -50.61 3.52
C ASN A 45 -48.12 -50.03 3.90
N SER A 46 -47.58 -50.42 5.06
CA SER A 46 -46.35 -49.81 5.59
C SER A 46 -45.19 -49.95 4.60
N GLY A 47 -45.23 -50.97 3.74
CA GLY A 47 -44.29 -51.15 2.62
C GLY A 47 -44.35 -50.04 1.57
N GLU A 48 -45.53 -49.58 1.16
CA GLU A 48 -45.70 -48.54 0.13
C GLU A 48 -45.24 -47.15 0.64
N LEU A 49 -45.46 -46.86 1.92
CA LEU A 49 -44.93 -45.64 2.55
C LEU A 49 -43.40 -45.69 2.70
N ILE A 50 -42.83 -46.85 2.98
CA ILE A 50 -41.37 -47.04 3.07
C ILE A 50 -40.73 -46.94 1.67
N GLU A 51 -41.36 -47.51 0.64
CA GLU A 51 -40.93 -47.33 -0.75
C GLU A 51 -41.00 -45.87 -1.19
N LEU A 52 -42.10 -45.17 -0.91
CA LEU A 52 -42.23 -43.74 -1.26
C LEU A 52 -41.22 -42.86 -0.50
N VAL A 53 -40.92 -43.20 0.75
CA VAL A 53 -39.91 -42.50 1.57
C VAL A 53 -38.50 -42.81 1.06
N ASN A 54 -38.20 -44.05 0.67
CA ASN A 54 -36.92 -44.40 0.07
C ASN A 54 -36.75 -43.74 -1.30
N ASP A 55 -37.79 -43.69 -2.13
CA ASP A 55 -37.76 -43.00 -3.42
C ASP A 55 -37.56 -41.50 -3.23
N LEU A 56 -38.29 -40.85 -2.30
CA LEU A 56 -38.08 -39.42 -2.02
C LEU A 56 -36.72 -39.11 -1.38
N ALA A 57 -36.23 -39.99 -0.49
CA ALA A 57 -34.97 -39.80 0.21
C ALA A 57 -33.78 -40.01 -0.74
N ASN A 58 -33.81 -41.06 -1.55
CA ASN A 58 -32.77 -41.32 -2.55
C ASN A 58 -32.79 -40.26 -3.65
N THR A 59 -33.96 -39.89 -4.18
CA THR A 59 -34.06 -38.88 -5.25
C THR A 59 -33.57 -37.50 -4.80
N LYS A 60 -33.87 -37.07 -3.57
CA LYS A 60 -33.38 -35.78 -3.05
C LYS A 60 -31.89 -35.82 -2.72
N GLN A 61 -31.38 -36.94 -2.21
CA GLN A 61 -29.95 -37.11 -1.98
C GLN A 61 -29.17 -37.13 -3.29
N ASP A 62 -29.69 -37.80 -4.32
CA ASP A 62 -29.11 -37.84 -5.66
C ASP A 62 -29.16 -36.47 -6.34
N GLU A 63 -30.23 -35.69 -6.16
CA GLU A 63 -30.32 -34.32 -6.68
C GLU A 63 -29.30 -33.39 -6.01
N VAL A 64 -29.10 -33.51 -4.69
CA VAL A 64 -28.08 -32.75 -3.95
C VAL A 64 -26.67 -33.18 -4.37
N PHE A 65 -26.44 -34.48 -4.55
CA PHE A 65 -25.17 -35.01 -5.03
C PHE A 65 -24.85 -34.53 -6.45
N THR A 66 -25.84 -34.56 -7.34
CA THR A 66 -25.73 -34.05 -8.71
C THR A 66 -25.40 -32.56 -8.71
N LYS A 67 -26.12 -31.74 -7.92
CA LYS A 67 -25.83 -30.29 -7.78
C LYS A 67 -24.44 -30.03 -7.23
N TYR A 68 -23.98 -30.83 -6.27
CA TYR A 68 -22.62 -30.75 -5.74
C TYR A 68 -21.59 -31.08 -6.81
N GLN A 69 -21.79 -32.17 -7.56
CA GLN A 69 -20.92 -32.60 -8.64
C GLN A 69 -20.83 -31.54 -9.75
N THR A 70 -21.97 -30.98 -10.18
CA THR A 70 -22.01 -29.88 -11.14
C THR A 70 -21.27 -28.65 -10.61
N LYS A 71 -21.48 -28.28 -9.35
CA LYS A 71 -20.81 -27.12 -8.76
C LYS A 71 -19.29 -27.28 -8.71
N ILE A 72 -18.80 -28.47 -8.33
CA ILE A 72 -17.37 -28.79 -8.34
C ILE A 72 -16.83 -28.74 -9.76
N GLN A 73 -17.56 -29.30 -10.73
CA GLN A 73 -17.16 -29.30 -12.14
C GLN A 73 -17.04 -27.87 -12.68
N THR A 74 -18.04 -27.02 -12.45
CA THR A 74 -18.00 -25.61 -12.87
C THR A 74 -16.91 -24.83 -12.15
N GLN A 75 -16.68 -25.09 -10.87
CA GLN A 75 -15.58 -24.47 -10.12
C GLN A 75 -14.23 -24.86 -10.70
N LEU A 76 -14.02 -26.15 -11.01
CA LEU A 76 -12.80 -26.66 -11.60
C LEU A 76 -12.53 -26.07 -12.99
N GLU A 77 -13.58 -25.92 -13.81
CA GLU A 77 -13.50 -25.27 -15.13
C GLU A 77 -13.14 -23.79 -15.02
N ASN A 78 -13.75 -23.06 -14.08
CA ASN A 78 -13.43 -21.65 -13.82
C ASN A 78 -11.99 -21.48 -13.32
N ASP A 79 -11.56 -22.34 -12.40
CA ASP A 79 -10.18 -22.33 -11.87
C ASP A 79 -9.19 -22.66 -12.98
N HIS A 80 -9.51 -23.59 -13.88
CA HIS A 80 -8.66 -23.94 -15.01
C HIS A 80 -8.50 -22.77 -16.00
N LEU A 81 -9.59 -22.07 -16.32
CA LEU A 81 -9.55 -20.86 -17.15
C LEU A 81 -8.73 -19.75 -16.50
N LEU A 82 -8.88 -19.56 -15.19
CA LEU A 82 -8.11 -18.57 -14.45
C LEU A 82 -6.62 -18.89 -14.46
N ILE A 83 -6.25 -20.14 -14.17
CA ILE A 83 -4.86 -20.60 -14.21
C ILE A 83 -4.27 -20.40 -15.61
N GLN A 84 -5.02 -20.73 -16.66
CA GLN A 84 -4.58 -20.54 -18.04
C GLN A 84 -4.34 -19.07 -18.37
N ASN A 85 -5.23 -18.18 -17.95
CA ASN A 85 -5.08 -16.73 -18.15
C ASN A 85 -3.85 -16.19 -17.41
N LEU A 86 -3.65 -16.59 -16.15
CA LEU A 86 -2.49 -16.20 -15.37
C LEU A 86 -1.19 -16.71 -15.99
N GLN A 87 -1.17 -17.93 -16.52
CA GLN A 87 -0.01 -18.48 -17.22
C GLN A 87 0.31 -17.70 -18.51
N LEU A 88 -0.71 -17.29 -19.26
CA LEU A 88 -0.53 -16.47 -20.46
C LEU A 88 0.02 -15.08 -20.10
N ASP A 89 -0.49 -14.45 -19.05
CA ASP A 89 -0.01 -13.14 -18.60
C ASP A 89 1.42 -13.22 -18.07
N LEU A 90 1.77 -14.26 -17.30
CA LEU A 90 3.15 -14.51 -16.88
C LEU A 90 4.09 -14.65 -18.09
N ARG A 91 3.70 -15.40 -19.13
CA ARG A 91 4.49 -15.50 -20.36
C ARG A 91 4.69 -14.15 -21.04
N LYS A 92 3.62 -13.37 -21.22
CA LYS A 92 3.71 -12.03 -21.85
C LYS A 92 4.64 -11.09 -21.05
N LYS A 93 4.54 -11.11 -19.72
CA LYS A 93 5.42 -10.30 -18.87
C LYS A 93 6.86 -10.77 -18.96
N ASN A 94 7.11 -12.07 -19.00
CA ASN A 94 8.47 -12.62 -19.17
C ASN A 94 9.06 -12.25 -20.54
N GLU A 95 8.29 -12.34 -21.62
CA GLU A 95 8.71 -11.86 -22.95
C GLU A 95 9.02 -10.36 -22.97
N THR A 96 8.29 -9.57 -22.16
CA THR A 96 8.56 -8.12 -22.04
C THR A 96 9.86 -7.88 -21.27
N ILE A 97 10.10 -8.63 -20.19
CA ILE A 97 11.36 -8.58 -19.44
C ILE A 97 12.53 -8.94 -20.36
N ASP A 98 12.42 -10.02 -21.12
CA ASP A 98 13.47 -10.48 -22.03
C ASP A 98 13.82 -9.41 -23.07
N LYS A 99 12.81 -8.73 -23.64
CA LYS A 99 13.01 -7.60 -24.57
C LYS A 99 13.73 -6.42 -23.92
N LEU A 100 13.33 -6.03 -22.70
CA LEU A 100 13.95 -4.93 -21.97
C LEU A 100 15.39 -5.27 -21.56
N VAL A 101 15.66 -6.52 -21.18
CA VAL A 101 17.01 -7.01 -20.86
C VAL A 101 17.90 -6.99 -22.11
N GLU A 102 17.37 -7.37 -23.26
CA GLU A 102 18.10 -7.28 -24.54
C GLU A 102 18.41 -5.83 -24.91
N GLU A 103 17.45 -4.92 -24.74
CA GLU A 103 17.64 -3.48 -24.97
C GLU A 103 18.70 -2.88 -24.04
N ILE A 104 18.65 -3.18 -22.75
CA ILE A 104 19.66 -2.77 -21.77
C ILE A 104 21.04 -3.33 -22.16
N SER A 105 21.10 -4.57 -22.62
CA SER A 105 22.37 -5.19 -23.03
C SER A 105 22.96 -4.52 -24.27
N ARG A 106 22.13 -4.14 -25.25
CA ARG A 106 22.55 -3.37 -26.43
C ARG A 106 23.03 -1.97 -26.05
N LEU A 107 22.31 -1.29 -25.15
CA LEU A 107 22.71 0.02 -24.65
C LEU A 107 24.03 -0.04 -23.88
N LYS A 108 24.22 -1.06 -23.03
CA LYS A 108 25.51 -1.29 -22.35
C LYS A 108 26.64 -1.56 -23.32
N GLN A 109 26.44 -2.39 -24.35
CA GLN A 109 27.44 -2.62 -25.40
C GLN A 109 27.76 -1.37 -26.21
N SER A 110 26.78 -0.49 -26.45
CA SER A 110 27.03 0.80 -27.09
C SER A 110 27.83 1.75 -26.20
N GLN A 111 27.75 1.62 -24.86
CA GLN A 111 28.55 2.39 -23.91
C GLN A 111 29.96 1.80 -23.70
N THR A 112 30.17 0.48 -23.82
CA THR A 112 31.51 -0.14 -23.70
C THR A 112 32.39 -0.01 -24.95
N ASN A 113 31.89 0.56 -26.05
CA ASN A 113 32.71 0.94 -27.21
C ASN A 113 33.37 2.33 -27.06
N GLU A 114 33.12 3.06 -25.97
CA GLU A 114 34.00 4.12 -25.48
C GLU A 114 35.07 3.47 -24.58
N PRO A 115 36.38 3.68 -24.82
CA PRO A 115 37.41 2.93 -24.14
C PRO A 115 37.45 3.25 -22.64
N GLU A 116 37.26 2.19 -21.86
CA GLU A 116 37.58 2.05 -20.46
C GLU A 116 39.01 2.47 -20.09
N GLN A 117 39.17 2.93 -18.84
CA GLN A 117 40.37 2.84 -17.99
C GLN A 117 41.57 3.78 -18.25
N ILE A 118 41.63 4.88 -17.49
CA ILE A 118 42.88 5.42 -16.92
C ILE A 118 42.55 5.81 -15.46
N LYS A 119 42.80 4.92 -14.48
CA LYS A 119 44.05 4.83 -13.69
C LYS A 119 44.30 6.11 -12.88
N PHE A 120 44.28 5.94 -11.56
CA PHE A 120 44.63 6.94 -10.55
C PHE A 120 45.92 7.69 -10.96
N GLU A 121 45.81 8.97 -11.31
CA GLU A 121 46.96 9.83 -11.57
C GLU A 121 46.85 11.09 -10.70
N SER A 122 47.98 11.42 -10.08
CA SER A 122 48.13 12.37 -8.98
C SER A 122 47.95 13.84 -9.40
N PRO A 123 47.67 14.77 -8.45
CA PRO A 123 47.07 16.08 -8.71
C PRO A 123 48.01 17.17 -9.27
N ILE A 124 48.86 16.88 -10.25
CA ILE A 124 49.75 17.89 -10.81
C ILE A 124 49.63 17.93 -12.33
N ARG A 125 48.82 18.91 -12.79
CA ARG A 125 48.73 19.48 -14.14
C ARG A 125 48.29 18.53 -15.27
N THR A 126 47.05 18.69 -15.71
CA THR A 126 46.74 18.72 -17.16
C THR A 126 45.59 19.67 -17.47
N LYS A 127 45.67 20.24 -18.68
CA LYS A 127 44.95 21.40 -19.19
C LYS A 127 43.58 21.00 -19.76
N HIS A 128 42.60 21.88 -19.56
CA HIS A 128 41.39 22.11 -20.35
C HIS A 128 40.78 20.93 -21.13
N THR A 129 39.76 20.32 -20.53
CA THR A 129 38.66 19.65 -21.23
C THR A 129 37.35 20.33 -20.79
N PRO A 130 36.48 20.80 -21.71
CA PRO A 130 35.23 21.51 -21.36
C PRO A 130 34.12 20.58 -20.84
N MET A 131 34.38 19.28 -20.69
CA MET A 131 33.42 18.30 -20.15
C MET A 131 33.40 18.27 -18.60
N ASN A 132 34.41 18.86 -17.96
CA ASN A 132 34.52 18.90 -16.50
C ASN A 132 33.76 20.06 -15.85
N SER A 133 33.21 21.02 -16.61
CA SER A 133 32.49 22.14 -16.00
C SER A 133 31.16 21.69 -15.40
N LEU A 134 30.34 20.94 -16.15
CA LEU A 134 29.03 20.48 -15.68
C LEU A 134 29.17 19.53 -14.47
N SER A 135 30.11 18.59 -14.51
CA SER A 135 30.34 17.67 -13.38
C SER A 135 30.81 18.41 -12.12
N LYS A 136 31.67 19.42 -12.28
CA LYS A 136 32.10 20.27 -11.15
C LYS A 136 30.98 21.18 -10.65
N GLU A 137 30.13 21.68 -11.53
CA GLU A 137 28.96 22.46 -11.15
C GLU A 137 27.96 21.62 -10.37
N LEU A 138 27.67 20.40 -10.82
CA LEU A 138 26.81 19.45 -10.09
C LEU A 138 27.41 19.05 -8.73
N GLU A 139 28.72 18.82 -8.67
CA GLU A 139 29.42 18.57 -7.41
C GLU A 139 29.29 19.77 -6.46
N ASN A 140 29.53 20.99 -6.96
CA ASN A 140 29.39 22.22 -6.17
C ASN A 140 27.96 22.44 -5.69
N ILE A 141 26.95 22.16 -6.53
CA ILE A 141 25.53 22.24 -6.16
C ILE A 141 25.23 21.23 -5.05
N THR A 142 25.67 19.98 -5.19
CA THR A 142 25.47 18.93 -4.19
C THR A 142 26.09 19.30 -2.85
N ILE A 143 27.34 19.78 -2.86
CA ILE A 143 28.03 20.26 -1.65
C ILE A 143 27.27 21.44 -1.02
N SER A 144 26.76 22.35 -1.84
CA SER A 144 25.99 23.51 -1.35
C SER A 144 24.67 23.07 -0.72
N LEU A 145 23.98 22.08 -1.30
CA LEU A 145 22.75 21.52 -0.75
C LEU A 145 23.00 20.77 0.57
N ASP A 146 24.06 19.96 0.63
CA ASP A 146 24.48 19.29 1.87
C ASP A 146 24.84 20.31 2.96
N MET A 147 25.51 21.40 2.60
CA MET A 147 25.82 22.49 3.52
C MET A 147 24.55 23.16 4.05
N ILE A 148 23.56 23.41 3.19
CA ILE A 148 22.25 23.96 3.60
C ILE A 148 21.53 22.98 4.52
N GLU A 149 21.55 21.68 4.23
CA GLU A 149 20.96 20.64 5.08
C GLU A 149 21.59 20.65 6.47
N LEU A 150 22.92 20.72 6.56
CA LEU A 150 23.64 20.75 7.84
C LEU A 150 23.40 22.04 8.63
N LEU A 151 23.31 23.20 7.96
CA LEU A 151 23.18 24.49 8.63
C LEU A 151 21.74 24.82 9.03
N ALA A 152 20.77 24.54 8.15
CA ALA A 152 19.37 24.88 8.34
C ALA A 152 18.53 23.69 8.84
N GLY A 153 19.04 22.46 8.72
CA GLY A 153 18.26 21.25 8.96
C GLY A 153 17.16 21.05 7.92
N VAL A 154 17.27 21.63 6.73
CA VAL A 154 16.24 21.58 5.68
C VAL A 154 16.83 21.01 4.40
N ARG A 155 16.16 20.03 3.82
CA ARG A 155 16.53 19.40 2.56
C ARG A 155 15.32 19.35 1.63
N VAL A 156 15.52 19.75 0.37
CA VAL A 156 14.56 19.47 -0.70
C VAL A 156 14.82 18.05 -1.21
N VAL A 157 13.85 17.16 -1.05
CA VAL A 157 13.94 15.75 -1.46
C VAL A 157 13.65 15.62 -2.95
N ASN A 158 12.67 16.38 -3.43
CA ASN A 158 12.22 16.34 -4.82
C ASN A 158 11.69 17.72 -5.23
N PHE A 159 11.84 18.03 -6.51
CA PHE A 159 11.42 19.28 -7.12
C PHE A 159 10.70 18.98 -8.42
N GLN A 160 9.50 19.53 -8.57
CA GLN A 160 8.69 19.42 -9.78
C GLN A 160 8.18 20.80 -10.18
N GLU A 161 8.09 21.03 -11.48
CA GLU A 161 7.70 22.31 -12.06
C GLU A 161 6.63 22.07 -13.12
N ASP A 162 5.45 22.66 -12.89
CA ASP A 162 4.35 22.73 -13.87
C ASP A 162 4.41 24.07 -14.61
N GLU A 163 3.48 24.35 -15.53
CA GLU A 163 3.42 25.65 -16.23
C GLU A 163 3.24 26.84 -15.26
N GLU A 164 2.41 26.68 -14.23
CA GLU A 164 2.00 27.76 -13.31
C GLU A 164 2.60 27.65 -11.90
N MET A 165 3.01 26.45 -11.49
CA MET A 165 3.33 26.13 -10.09
C MET A 165 4.67 25.39 -9.94
N LEU A 166 5.30 25.59 -8.78
CA LEU A 166 6.51 24.90 -8.34
C LEU A 166 6.18 24.05 -7.11
N TYR A 167 6.56 22.79 -7.13
CA TYR A 167 6.33 21.83 -6.05
C TYR A 167 7.67 21.42 -5.44
N PHE A 168 7.77 21.57 -4.13
CA PHE A 168 8.96 21.21 -3.36
C PHE A 168 8.57 20.21 -2.29
N ASP A 169 9.08 18.99 -2.39
CA ASP A 169 8.99 18.02 -1.30
C ASP A 169 10.14 18.29 -0.34
N VAL A 170 9.82 18.70 0.88
CA VAL A 170 10.78 19.19 1.86
C VAL A 170 10.83 18.23 3.05
N LYS A 171 12.04 17.89 3.47
CA LYS A 171 12.33 17.23 4.74
C LYS A 171 13.06 18.22 5.64
N GLN A 172 12.50 18.51 6.80
CA GLN A 172 13.13 19.35 7.82
C GLN A 172 13.45 18.49 9.04
N SER A 173 14.75 18.36 9.33
CA SER A 173 15.32 17.53 10.39
C SER A 173 15.73 18.39 11.58
N SER A 174 15.37 17.92 12.77
CA SER A 174 15.80 18.46 14.06
C SER A 174 16.00 17.27 15.01
N PRO A 175 17.18 16.63 15.00
CA PRO A 175 17.39 15.34 15.67
C PRO A 175 16.90 15.34 17.12
N PRO A 176 16.10 14.34 17.54
CA PRO A 176 15.85 13.08 16.84
C PRO A 176 14.65 13.09 15.87
N LEU A 177 13.93 14.21 15.72
CA LEU A 177 12.70 14.26 14.92
C LEU A 177 12.95 14.85 13.54
N TYR A 178 12.09 14.53 12.59
CA TYR A 178 12.05 15.18 11.28
C TYR A 178 10.61 15.28 10.80
N ILE A 179 10.29 16.29 10.00
CA ILE A 179 8.98 16.47 9.38
C ILE A 179 9.14 16.49 7.86
N THR A 180 8.21 15.84 7.16
CA THR A 180 8.09 15.89 5.71
C THR A 180 6.82 16.64 5.32
N TYR A 181 6.94 17.52 4.33
CA TYR A 181 5.84 18.32 3.82
C TYR A 181 6.12 18.78 2.40
N GLN A 182 5.08 19.19 1.70
CA GLN A 182 5.19 19.77 0.37
C GLN A 182 4.89 21.27 0.42
N LEU A 183 5.69 22.06 -0.28
CA LEU A 183 5.43 23.48 -0.53
C LEU A 183 5.08 23.68 -2.01
N ILE A 184 3.96 24.35 -2.27
CA ILE A 184 3.53 24.70 -3.62
C ILE A 184 3.57 26.22 -3.75
N ILE A 185 4.30 26.72 -4.74
CA ILE A 185 4.52 28.16 -4.95
C ILE A 185 4.16 28.51 -6.39
N SER A 186 3.31 29.52 -6.57
CA SER A 186 3.00 30.03 -7.91
C SER A 186 4.20 30.76 -8.52
N LYS A 187 4.38 30.60 -9.84
CA LYS A 187 5.41 31.31 -10.62
C LYS A 187 5.10 32.79 -10.83
N GLU A 188 3.88 33.24 -10.53
CA GLU A 188 3.53 34.66 -10.56
C GLU A 188 4.12 35.40 -9.35
N PHE A 189 5.44 35.54 -9.34
CA PHE A 189 6.19 36.14 -8.24
C PHE A 189 5.97 37.66 -8.10
N GLU A 190 5.40 38.31 -9.12
CA GLU A 190 5.42 39.77 -9.25
C GLU A 190 4.45 40.52 -8.33
N VAL A 191 3.38 39.88 -7.83
CA VAL A 191 2.30 40.64 -7.15
C VAL A 191 2.03 40.22 -5.70
N LYS A 192 2.42 38.99 -5.29
CA LYS A 192 2.51 38.44 -3.91
C LYS A 192 2.45 36.92 -4.05
N ALA A 193 3.59 36.26 -4.26
CA ALA A 193 3.60 34.80 -4.32
C ALA A 193 3.01 34.22 -3.03
N LYS A 194 2.07 33.30 -3.21
CA LYS A 194 1.47 32.53 -2.13
C LYS A 194 2.13 31.17 -2.07
N VAL A 195 2.30 30.67 -0.85
CA VAL A 195 2.87 29.37 -0.54
C VAL A 195 1.78 28.54 0.08
N HIS A 196 1.49 27.39 -0.53
CA HIS A 196 0.64 26.35 0.06
C HIS A 196 1.52 25.32 0.73
N TYR A 197 1.26 25.06 2.01
CA TYR A 197 1.90 24.01 2.79
C TYR A 197 0.97 22.81 2.91
N ILE A 198 1.52 21.61 2.67
CA ILE A 198 0.81 20.34 2.81
C ILE A 198 1.65 19.39 3.67
N PRO A 199 1.16 18.97 4.86
CA PRO A 199 1.88 18.04 5.73
C PRO A 199 1.79 16.60 5.21
N THR A 200 2.84 16.11 4.55
CA THR A 200 2.86 14.75 3.96
C THR A 200 3.24 13.66 4.98
N PHE A 201 3.83 14.02 6.11
CA PHE A 201 4.14 13.06 7.19
C PHE A 201 2.89 12.40 7.81
N LEU A 202 1.70 12.98 7.60
CA LEU A 202 0.43 12.42 8.05
C LEU A 202 -0.07 11.30 7.13
N ASP A 203 0.34 11.27 5.86
CA ASP A 203 -0.09 10.25 4.90
C ASP A 203 0.36 8.84 5.34
N VAL A 204 1.51 8.75 6.02
CA VAL A 204 2.03 7.52 6.61
C VAL A 204 1.12 7.00 7.74
N LEU A 205 0.42 7.89 8.45
CA LEU A 205 -0.55 7.50 9.48
C LEU A 205 -1.91 7.11 8.89
N ALA A 206 -2.22 7.51 7.66
CA ALA A 206 -3.47 7.13 7.00
C ALA A 206 -3.37 5.72 6.37
N ASN A 207 -2.16 5.31 5.98
CA ASN A 207 -1.90 4.06 5.25
C ASN A 207 -1.40 2.91 6.17
N GLU A 208 -1.90 2.80 7.41
CA GLU A 208 -1.44 1.88 8.47
C GLU A 208 -1.38 0.36 8.13
N PHE A 209 -1.75 -0.07 6.92
CA PHE A 209 -1.96 -1.48 6.58
C PHE A 209 -0.89 -2.14 5.69
N ASP A 210 0.14 -1.41 5.26
CA ASP A 210 1.14 -1.96 4.33
C ASP A 210 2.57 -1.56 4.71
N HIS A 211 2.97 -1.90 5.94
CA HIS A 211 4.26 -1.43 6.45
C HIS A 211 5.21 -2.51 6.95
N GLY A 212 6.43 -2.50 6.41
CA GLY A 212 7.56 -3.34 6.82
C GLY A 212 8.30 -2.78 8.04
N ASP A 213 9.33 -3.48 8.52
CA ASP A 213 10.08 -3.09 9.74
C ASP A 213 10.70 -1.68 9.66
N ASP A 214 11.03 -1.18 8.46
CA ASP A 214 11.65 0.13 8.22
C ASP A 214 10.68 1.33 8.42
N GLU A 215 9.37 1.09 8.41
CA GLU A 215 8.36 2.15 8.52
C GLU A 215 7.87 2.40 9.96
N VAL A 216 8.26 1.53 10.90
CA VAL A 216 7.93 1.69 12.32
C VAL A 216 8.48 3.00 12.87
N GLU A 217 9.73 3.33 12.57
CA GLU A 217 10.35 4.59 13.03
C GLU A 217 9.66 5.83 12.44
N ILE A 218 9.20 5.73 11.20
CA ILE A 218 8.50 6.82 10.49
C ILE A 218 7.13 7.07 11.14
N ILE A 219 6.38 6.00 11.41
CA ILE A 219 5.08 6.07 12.08
C ILE A 219 5.22 6.62 13.50
N GLU A 220 6.22 6.15 14.26
CA GLU A 220 6.49 6.66 15.61
C GLU A 220 6.84 8.15 15.59
N ASN A 221 7.71 8.56 14.67
CA ASN A 221 8.05 9.97 14.47
C ASN A 221 6.81 10.82 14.14
N ALA A 222 5.96 10.38 13.21
CA ALA A 222 4.72 11.08 12.85
C ALA A 222 3.73 11.19 14.04
N ARG A 223 3.59 10.13 14.85
CA ARG A 223 2.77 10.15 16.08
C ARG A 223 3.30 11.12 17.13
N VAL A 224 4.63 11.26 17.25
CA VAL A 224 5.24 12.26 18.14
C VAL A 224 4.98 13.66 17.60
N LEU A 225 5.17 13.89 16.30
CA LEU A 225 4.92 15.18 15.66
C LEU A 225 3.49 15.67 15.88
N GLN A 226 2.49 14.80 15.74
CA GLN A 226 1.09 15.14 15.96
C GLN A 226 0.80 15.68 17.37
N ARG A 227 1.63 15.33 18.37
CA ARG A 227 1.48 15.79 19.76
C ARG A 227 2.21 17.09 20.05
N ILE A 228 3.33 17.35 19.39
CA ILE A 228 4.21 18.50 19.69
C ILE A 228 3.94 19.71 18.79
N LEU A 229 3.48 19.44 17.56
CA LEU A 229 3.20 20.47 16.59
C LEU A 229 1.85 21.13 16.92
N PRO A 230 1.76 22.46 16.84
CA PRO A 230 0.48 23.15 16.84
C PRO A 230 -0.46 22.63 15.75
N ASP A 231 -1.77 22.60 16.04
CA ASP A 231 -2.81 22.07 15.14
C ASP A 231 -2.75 22.62 13.72
N TYR A 232 -2.41 23.90 13.56
CA TYR A 232 -2.32 24.54 12.24
C TYR A 232 -1.19 23.99 11.36
N PHE A 233 -0.18 23.28 11.90
CA PHE A 233 0.82 22.57 11.11
C PHE A 233 0.35 21.15 10.70
N LEU A 234 -0.76 20.68 11.25
CA LEU A 234 -1.38 19.41 10.87
C LEU A 234 -2.34 19.60 9.68
N ASP A 235 -2.77 20.84 9.44
CA ASP A 235 -3.65 21.20 8.35
C ASP A 235 -2.89 21.80 7.16
N LYS A 236 -3.56 21.82 6.00
CA LYS A 236 -3.09 22.55 4.83
C LYS A 236 -3.24 24.05 5.10
N ILE A 237 -2.15 24.80 5.00
CA ILE A 237 -2.16 26.26 5.22
C ILE A 237 -1.66 27.00 3.99
N GLU A 238 -2.18 28.20 3.81
CA GLU A 238 -1.78 29.13 2.77
C GLU A 238 -1.25 30.40 3.41
N PHE A 239 -0.07 30.85 2.99
CA PHE A 239 0.54 32.07 3.51
C PHE A 239 1.37 32.77 2.43
N SER A 240 1.72 34.04 2.66
CA SER A 240 2.55 34.81 1.73
C SER A 240 4.02 34.40 1.82
N ILE A 241 4.73 34.38 0.68
CA ILE A 241 6.16 34.08 0.60
C ILE A 241 7.02 34.90 1.58
N ASP A 242 6.62 36.14 1.87
CA ASP A 242 7.31 37.04 2.81
C ASP A 242 7.38 36.47 4.24
N THR A 243 6.43 35.60 4.58
CA THR A 243 6.34 34.96 5.90
C THR A 243 6.97 33.57 5.94
N LEU A 244 7.55 33.08 4.83
CA LEU A 244 8.15 31.75 4.74
C LEU A 244 9.29 31.56 5.76
N ASN A 245 10.13 32.58 5.97
CA ASN A 245 11.16 32.51 7.00
C ASN A 245 10.57 32.38 8.43
N GLN A 246 9.45 33.07 8.69
CA GLN A 246 8.75 32.95 9.97
C GLN A 246 8.14 31.56 10.15
N PHE A 247 7.62 30.97 9.06
CA PHE A 247 7.14 29.60 9.02
C PHE A 247 8.25 28.62 9.42
N TYR A 248 9.41 28.66 8.75
CA TYR A 248 10.56 27.79 9.06
C TYR A 248 11.03 27.97 10.51
N SER A 249 11.09 29.21 10.99
CA SER A 249 11.49 29.52 12.36
C SER A 249 10.50 28.95 13.40
N LYS A 250 9.19 29.03 13.15
CA LYS A 250 8.17 28.46 14.02
C LYS A 250 8.22 26.93 14.01
N LEU A 251 8.42 26.33 12.84
CA LEU A 251 8.51 24.89 12.68
C LEU A 251 9.75 24.33 13.38
N ALA A 252 10.92 24.93 13.17
CA ALA A 252 12.17 24.56 13.84
C ALA A 252 12.05 24.67 15.37
N ARG A 253 11.39 25.72 15.87
CA ARG A 253 11.12 25.87 17.31
C ARG A 253 10.17 24.79 17.84
N ALA A 254 9.14 24.43 17.07
CA ALA A 254 8.19 23.39 17.44
C ALA A 254 8.85 22.01 17.52
N LEU A 255 9.70 21.68 16.54
CA LEU A 255 10.47 20.42 16.53
C LEU A 255 11.48 20.32 17.68
N ASN A 256 12.03 21.46 18.12
CA ASN A 256 12.95 21.54 19.25
C ASN A 256 12.27 21.69 20.62
N LYS A 257 10.92 21.70 20.69
CA LYS A 257 10.24 21.71 21.99
C LYS A 257 10.62 20.43 22.74
N LYS A 258 11.17 20.61 23.94
CA LYS A 258 11.44 19.48 24.83
C LYS A 258 10.10 18.79 25.13
N LYS A 259 10.09 17.46 24.93
CA LYS A 259 8.99 16.57 25.29
C LYS A 259 8.61 16.73 26.76
#